data_AF-A0A8S2UCI2-F1
#
_entry.id   AF-A0A8S2UCI2-F1
#
_cell.length_a   1.000
_cell.length_b   1.000
_cell.length_c   1.000
_cell.angle_alpha   90.00
_cell.angle_beta   90.00
_cell.angle_gamma   90.00
#
_symmetry.space_group_name_H-M   'P 1'
#
loop_
_entity.id
_entity.type
_entity.pdbx_description
1 polymer ?
#
loop_
_entity_poly.entity_id
_entity_poly.type
_entity_poly.pdbx_seq_one_letter_code
_entity_poly.pdbx_strand_id
1 'polypeptide(L)'
;HIPHILWAQQRETVLLTVAVPDIEKVDVKFEENSVTFNGQTTSAKEKTTYAVKIDLYEKIDPEACKYENIGQKYWRLLLKKKDTTAAF
;
A
#
# COMPACT_ATOMS: atom_id res chain seq x y z
N HIS A 1 3.24 4.05 14.70
CA HIS A 1 1.79 3.83 14.80
C HIS A 1 1.32 2.90 13.69
N ILE A 2 0.33 2.04 13.95
CA ILE A 2 -0.30 1.21 12.91
C ILE A 2 -1.50 2.00 12.37
N PRO A 3 -1.53 2.36 11.08
CA PRO A 3 -2.65 3.09 10.50
C PRO A 3 -3.83 2.18 10.22
N HIS A 4 -5.00 2.77 10.03
CA HIS A 4 -6.15 2.03 9.51
C HIS A 4 -5.91 1.69 8.04
N ILE A 5 -6.04 0.41 7.72
CA ILE A 5 -5.85 -0.11 6.36
C ILE A 5 -7.16 -0.75 5.93
N LEU A 6 -7.67 -0.29 4.80
CA LEU A 6 -8.78 -0.88 4.10
C LEU A 6 -8.22 -1.63 2.90
N TRP A 7 -8.74 -2.80 2.59
CA TRP A 7 -8.31 -3.55 1.42
C TRP A 7 -9.51 -4.16 0.71
N ALA A 8 -9.38 -4.31 -0.59
CA ALA A 8 -10.35 -4.98 -1.44
C ALA A 8 -9.58 -5.79 -2.49
N GLN A 9 -10.01 -7.03 -2.72
CA GLN A 9 -9.45 -7.88 -3.74
C GLN A 9 -10.41 -7.96 -4.93
N GLN A 10 -9.89 -7.66 -6.11
CA GLN A 10 -10.54 -7.93 -7.39
C GLN A 10 -9.95 -9.21 -8.00
N ARG A 11 -10.42 -9.59 -9.19
CA ARG A 11 -9.96 -10.81 -9.87
C ARG A 11 -8.45 -10.79 -10.13
N GLU A 12 -7.93 -9.68 -10.64
CA GLU A 12 -6.54 -9.56 -11.09
C GLU A 12 -5.70 -8.57 -10.26
N THR A 13 -6.34 -7.83 -9.34
CA THR A 13 -5.69 -6.76 -8.59
C THR A 13 -6.14 -6.76 -7.13
N VAL A 14 -5.29 -6.23 -6.25
CA VAL A 14 -5.61 -5.97 -4.84
C VAL A 14 -5.45 -4.48 -4.60
N LEU A 15 -6.52 -3.86 -4.12
CA LEU A 15 -6.57 -2.45 -3.78
C LEU A 15 -6.34 -2.32 -2.27
N LEU A 16 -5.27 -1.67 -1.86
CA LEU A 16 -5.04 -1.27 -0.48
C LEU A 16 -5.26 0.23 -0.34
N THR A 17 -5.94 0.64 0.72
CA THR A 17 -6.16 2.04 1.06
C THR A 17 -5.70 2.26 2.49
N VAL A 18 -4.60 3.00 2.64
CA VAL A 18 -4.01 3.33 3.93
C VAL A 18 -4.52 4.71 4.34
N ALA A 19 -5.29 4.76 5.44
CA ALA A 19 -5.84 6.00 5.99
C ALA A 19 -4.82 6.64 6.94
N VAL A 20 -3.99 7.54 6.41
CA VAL A 20 -3.04 8.33 7.18
C VAL A 20 -3.16 9.79 6.77
N PRO A 21 -3.58 10.69 7.68
CA PRO A 21 -3.60 12.12 7.44
C PRO A 21 -2.19 12.74 7.51
N ASP A 22 -1.95 13.77 6.71
CA ASP A 22 -0.79 14.67 6.82
C ASP A 22 0.58 13.98 6.66
N ILE A 23 0.69 13.02 5.73
CA ILE A 23 1.99 12.49 5.32
C ILE A 23 2.72 13.49 4.43
N GLU A 24 3.93 13.86 4.84
CA GLU A 24 4.86 14.61 3.99
C GLU A 24 5.77 13.70 3.16
N LYS A 25 6.14 12.54 3.70
CA LYS A 25 7.03 11.59 3.01
C LYS A 25 6.44 10.18 3.01
N VAL A 26 6.21 9.65 1.81
CA VAL A 26 5.86 8.24 1.59
C VAL A 26 7.02 7.52 0.94
N ASP A 27 7.32 6.34 1.46
CA ASP A 27 8.19 5.33 0.86
C ASP A 27 7.38 4.04 0.76
N VAL A 28 7.01 3.67 -0.48
CA VAL A 28 6.34 2.39 -0.76
C VAL A 28 7.32 1.49 -1.48
N LYS A 29 7.50 0.27 -0.97
CA LYS A 29 8.27 -0.78 -1.60
C LYS A 29 7.35 -1.93 -1.95
N PHE A 30 7.34 -2.28 -3.23
CA PHE A 30 6.67 -3.47 -3.75
C PHE A 30 7.72 -4.55 -3.95
N GLU A 31 7.52 -5.68 -3.29
CA GLU A 31 8.29 -6.91 -3.48
C GLU A 31 7.34 -7.96 -4.06
N GLU A 32 7.89 -9.03 -4.66
CA GLU A 32 7.04 -10.05 -5.31
C GLU A 32 6.01 -10.69 -4.36
N ASN A 33 6.34 -10.81 -3.07
CA ASN A 33 5.47 -11.45 -2.06
C ASN A 33 5.09 -10.52 -0.91
N SER A 34 5.49 -9.25 -0.94
CA SER A 34 5.28 -8.35 0.19
C SER A 34 5.21 -6.91 -0.24
N VAL A 35 4.46 -6.12 0.52
CA VAL A 35 4.34 -4.68 0.31
C VAL A 35 4.64 -3.99 1.61
N THR A 36 5.60 -3.08 1.55
CA THR A 36 5.98 -2.25 2.69
C THR A 36 5.58 -0.82 2.41
N PHE A 37 4.75 -0.26 3.28
CA PHE A 37 4.35 1.13 3.26
C PHE A 37 4.95 1.85 4.47
N ASN A 38 5.78 2.85 4.21
CA ASN A 38 6.34 3.73 5.22
C ASN A 38 5.85 5.16 4.97
N GLY A 39 5.00 5.67 5.86
CA GLY A 39 4.54 7.05 5.87
C GLY A 39 5.16 7.81 7.03
N GLN A 40 5.70 8.99 6.78
CA GLN A 40 6.17 9.89 7.81
C GLN A 40 5.36 11.18 7.80
N THR A 41 4.73 11.47 8.94
CA THR A 41 4.07 12.76 9.17
C THR A 41 5.02 13.64 9.98
N THR A 42 5.20 14.88 9.53
CA THR A 42 5.80 15.93 10.37
C THR A 42 4.70 16.91 10.67
N SER A 43 4.03 16.75 11.80
CA SER A 43 3.25 17.86 12.34
C SER A 43 4.19 18.72 13.17
N ALA A 44 3.93 20.03 13.24
CA ALA A 44 4.75 21.01 13.96
C ALA A 44 5.00 20.70 15.45
N LYS A 45 4.39 19.64 16.01
CA LYS A 45 4.55 19.18 17.39
C LYS A 45 5.07 17.74 17.53
N GLU A 46 4.83 16.84 16.57
CA GLU A 46 5.26 15.43 16.67
C GLU A 46 5.54 14.80 15.30
N LYS A 47 6.61 13.99 15.24
CA LYS A 47 6.96 13.16 14.08
C LYS A 47 6.37 11.77 14.27
N THR A 48 5.33 11.43 13.52
CA THR A 48 4.75 10.09 13.59
C THR A 48 5.16 9.27 12.37
N THR A 49 5.88 8.19 12.63
CA THR A 49 6.21 7.21 11.60
C THR A 49 5.19 6.08 11.61
N TYR A 50 4.62 5.84 10.44
CA TYR A 50 3.72 4.73 10.12
C TYR A 50 4.50 3.75 9.25
N ALA A 51 4.72 2.55 9.76
CA ALA A 51 5.37 1.48 9.02
C ALA A 51 4.44 0.28 9.02
N VAL A 52 4.12 -0.19 7.83
CA VAL A 52 3.22 -1.32 7.61
C VAL A 52 3.90 -2.25 6.62
N LYS A 53 4.05 -3.51 7.02
CA LYS A 53 4.45 -4.58 6.11
C LYS A 53 3.29 -5.56 5.98
N ILE A 54 2.94 -5.89 4.75
CA ILE A 54 1.90 -6.85 4.43
C ILE A 54 2.52 -7.92 3.55
N ASP A 55 2.57 -9.13 4.07
CA ASP A 55 2.99 -10.31 3.32
C ASP A 55 1.78 -10.83 2.53
N LEU A 56 1.97 -11.01 1.23
CA LEU A 56 0.97 -11.44 0.27
C LEU A 56 1.05 -12.95 0.07
N TYR A 57 -0.11 -13.58 -0.07
CA TYR A 57 -0.18 -15.03 -0.35
C TYR A 57 0.23 -15.36 -1.79
N GLU A 58 -0.12 -14.50 -2.75
CA GLU A 58 0.19 -14.68 -4.16
C GLU A 58 1.25 -13.67 -4.62
N LYS A 59 1.98 -14.05 -5.67
CA LYS A 59 2.98 -13.19 -6.29
C LYS A 59 2.31 -12.00 -6.97
N ILE A 60 2.83 -10.81 -6.71
CA ILE A 60 2.44 -9.57 -7.40
C ILE A 60 3.51 -9.16 -8.40
N ASP A 61 3.10 -8.36 -9.38
CA ASP A 61 3.98 -7.74 -10.35
C ASP A 61 4.39 -6.34 -9.87
N PRO A 62 5.60 -6.17 -9.30
CA PRO A 62 6.03 -4.89 -8.74
C PRO A 62 6.14 -3.78 -9.78
N GLU A 63 6.32 -4.10 -11.07
CA GLU A 63 6.38 -3.10 -12.15
C GLU A 63 4.99 -2.55 -12.48
N ALA A 64 3.96 -3.40 -12.38
CA ALA A 64 2.57 -2.99 -12.57
C ALA A 64 1.92 -2.43 -11.29
N CYS A 65 2.59 -2.57 -10.13
CA CYS A 65 2.12 -1.98 -8.88
C CYS A 65 2.26 -0.46 -8.90
N LYS A 66 1.23 0.22 -8.41
CA LYS A 66 1.18 1.68 -8.35
C LYS A 66 0.69 2.11 -6.98
N TYR A 67 1.13 3.28 -6.55
CA TYR A 67 0.50 3.96 -5.42
C TYR A 67 0.16 5.37 -5.82
N GLU A 68 -0.96 5.85 -5.31
CA GLU A 68 -1.45 7.19 -5.53
C GLU A 68 -2.00 7.76 -4.23
N ASN A 69 -1.86 9.07 -4.07
CA ASN A 69 -2.47 9.77 -2.96
C ASN A 69 -3.89 10.18 -3.36
N ILE A 70 -4.89 9.67 -2.64
CA ILE A 70 -6.29 10.06 -2.81
C ILE A 70 -6.62 11.11 -1.75
N GLY A 71 -6.30 12.36 -2.09
CA GLY A 71 -6.46 13.51 -1.21
C GLY A 71 -5.52 13.47 0.01
N GLN A 72 -5.68 14.40 0.95
CA GLN A 72 -4.71 14.58 2.05
C GLN A 72 -4.68 13.45 3.10
N LYS A 73 -5.63 12.49 3.05
CA LYS A 73 -5.84 11.52 4.14
C LYS A 73 -5.73 10.05 3.74
N TYR A 74 -5.75 9.75 2.45
CA TYR A 74 -5.81 8.36 1.99
C TYR A 74 -4.72 8.09 0.95
N TRP A 75 -4.03 6.98 1.11
CA TRP A 75 -3.05 6.47 0.16
C TRP A 75 -3.57 5.18 -0.43
N ARG A 76 -3.80 5.16 -1.74
CA ARG A 76 -4.26 3.99 -2.45
C ARG A 76 -3.07 3.29 -3.10
N LEU A 77 -2.88 2.02 -2.79
CA LEU A 77 -1.92 1.13 -3.42
C LEU A 77 -2.70 0.14 -4.29
N LEU A 78 -2.39 0.12 -5.57
CA LEU A 78 -2.87 -0.82 -6.55
C LEU A 78 -1.81 -1.89 -6.74
N LEU A 79 -2.08 -3.08 -6.23
CA LEU A 79 -1.23 -4.24 -6.42
C LEU A 79 -1.79 -5.07 -7.57
N LYS A 80 -1.01 -5.26 -8.63
CA LYS A 80 -1.42 -6.15 -9.71
C LYS A 80 -0.90 -7.55 -9.40
N LYS A 81 -1.79 -8.53 -9.40
CA LYS A 81 -1.39 -9.93 -9.27
C LYS A 81 -0.61 -10.31 -10.51
N LYS A 82 0.50 -11.02 -10.32
CA LYS A 82 1.25 -11.61 -11.43
C LYS A 82 0.45 -12.82 -11.86
N ASP A 83 -0.37 -12.64 -12.89
CA ASP A 83 -1.32 -13.61 -13.43
C ASP A 83 -0.76 -15.03 -13.32
N THR A 84 -1.36 -15.81 -12.41
CA THR A 84 -1.40 -17.25 -12.61
C THR A 84 -2.70 -17.47 -13.33
N THR A 85 -2.60 -17.87 -14.61
CA THR A 85 -3.63 -18.57 -15.36
C THR A 85 -4.30 -19.62 -14.47
N ALA A 86 -5.31 -19.23 -13.70
CA ALA A 86 -6.28 -20.16 -13.17
C ALA A 86 -7.37 -20.24 -14.24
N ALA A 87 -7.03 -20.98 -15.30
CA ALA A 87 -8.00 -21.52 -16.22
C ALA A 87 -9.06 -22.26 -15.38
N PHE A 88 -10.31 -21.80 -15.50
CA PHE A 88 -11.48 -22.58 -15.15
C PHE A 88 -12.17 -22.97 -16.46
#